data_AF-A0A1E7IB75-F1
#
_entry.id   AF-A0A1E7IB75-F1
#
_cell.length_a   1.000
_cell.length_b   1.000
_cell.length_c   1.000
_cell.angle_alpha   90.00
_cell.angle_beta   90.00
_cell.angle_gamma   90.00
#
_symmetry.space_group_name_H-M   'P 1'
#
loop_
_entity.id
_entity.type
_entity.pdbx_description
1 polymer ?
#
loop_
_entity_poly.entity_id
_entity_poly.type
_entity_poly.pdbx_seq_one_letter_code
_entity_poly.pdbx_strand_id
1 'polypeptide(L)'
;MARIVIATKKLLCDTICLYWELIKIMVPVMILVRLCVEFGVIEVIGRVISPVMQLVGLPGEMGFVWVTAMVVNIYGGAAALITLLPQHPLTIAQATVLGSMILIAHSLPIEQRVAQKAGAGILFTTSLRIICALGYAMLLSVLYGGIEQFQQPAEVVFLSIHSAPQNWLPWALSSIKSLISIFWIILALLFGLKILDVLKITPLIAKGLSPFLRIMGIGEKATTMTMAGVLLGLSYGGALILKEARSGSLSDKDIF
;
A
#
# COMPACT_ATOMS: atom_id res chain seq x y z
N MET A 1 19.92 30.35 8.14
CA MET A 1 18.66 30.11 8.89
C MET A 1 17.41 30.10 8.01
N ALA A 2 17.15 31.12 7.18
CA ALA A 2 15.89 31.23 6.40
C ALA A 2 15.55 29.99 5.55
N ARG A 3 16.52 29.37 4.87
CA ARG A 3 16.31 28.16 4.04
C ARG A 3 15.86 26.94 4.85
N ILE A 4 16.38 26.77 6.07
CA ILE A 4 16.01 25.65 6.96
C ILE A 4 14.59 25.86 7.48
N VAL A 5 14.25 27.08 7.90
CA VAL A 5 12.90 27.42 8.37
C VAL A 5 11.84 27.19 7.28
N ILE A 6 12.12 27.62 6.05
CA ILE A 6 11.22 27.38 4.90
C ILE A 6 11.09 25.88 4.62
N ALA A 7 12.20 25.12 4.66
CA ALA A 7 12.18 23.70 4.43
C ALA A 7 11.38 22.92 5.50
N THR A 8 11.52 23.29 6.77
CA THR A 8 10.78 22.66 7.88
C THR A 8 9.30 23.02 7.81
N LYS A 9 8.96 24.30 7.54
CA LYS A 9 7.57 24.73 7.38
C LYS A 9 6.88 23.99 6.23
N LYS A 10 7.56 23.83 5.10
CA LYS A 10 7.05 23.07 3.95
C LYS A 10 6.79 21.60 4.33
N LEU A 11 7.77 20.94 4.98
CA LEU A 11 7.64 19.54 5.39
C LEU A 11 6.44 19.33 6.33
N LEU A 12 6.27 20.19 7.34
CA LEU A 12 5.13 20.11 8.25
C LEU A 12 3.81 20.35 7.53
N CYS A 13 3.76 21.31 6.61
CA CYS A 13 2.55 21.56 5.83
C CYS A 13 2.19 20.35 4.96
N ASP A 14 3.16 19.79 4.24
CA ASP A 14 2.98 18.61 3.40
C ASP A 14 2.50 17.40 4.25
N THR A 15 3.09 17.23 5.44
CA THR A 15 2.70 16.20 6.41
C THR A 15 1.25 16.37 6.88
N ILE A 16 0.87 17.58 7.29
CA ILE A 16 -0.49 17.87 7.78
C ILE A 16 -1.52 17.67 6.66
N CYS A 17 -1.22 18.17 5.46
CA CYS A 17 -2.09 17.99 4.30
C CYS A 17 -2.29 16.51 3.98
N LEU A 18 -1.21 15.72 3.89
CA LEU A 18 -1.30 14.30 3.66
C LEU A 18 -2.09 13.61 4.77
N TYR A 19 -1.71 13.83 6.03
CA TYR A 19 -2.39 13.25 7.19
C TYR A 19 -3.89 13.55 7.20
N TRP A 20 -4.31 14.76 6.85
CA TRP A 20 -5.72 15.12 6.77
C TRP A 20 -6.48 14.34 5.69
N GLU A 21 -5.88 14.15 4.51
CA GLU A 21 -6.47 13.31 3.47
C GLU A 21 -6.58 11.84 3.91
N LEU A 22 -5.60 11.34 4.68
CA LEU A 22 -5.67 10.00 5.24
C LEU A 22 -6.81 9.85 6.25
N ILE A 23 -6.97 10.82 7.16
CA ILE A 23 -8.02 10.76 8.19
C ILE A 23 -9.41 10.69 7.56
N LYS A 24 -9.67 11.45 6.48
CA LYS A 24 -10.94 11.41 5.74
C LYS A 24 -11.28 10.03 5.19
N ILE A 25 -10.28 9.19 4.93
CA ILE A 25 -10.46 7.84 4.39
C ILE A 25 -10.46 6.82 5.52
N MET A 26 -9.49 6.91 6.43
CA MET A 26 -9.29 5.93 7.48
C MET A 26 -10.43 5.92 8.50
N VAL A 27 -10.90 7.08 8.98
CA VAL A 27 -11.94 7.13 10.03
C VAL A 27 -13.25 6.49 9.56
N PRO A 28 -13.82 6.82 8.39
CA PRO A 28 -15.02 6.15 7.90
C PRO A 28 -14.82 4.65 7.69
N VAL A 29 -13.67 4.23 7.15
CA VAL A 29 -13.37 2.80 6.98
C VAL A 29 -13.29 2.09 8.33
N MET A 30 -12.60 2.65 9.33
CA MET A 30 -12.51 2.06 10.66
C MET A 30 -13.88 1.88 11.32
N ILE A 31 -14.75 2.89 11.22
CA ILE A 31 -16.13 2.80 11.73
C ILE A 31 -16.92 1.73 10.99
N LEU A 32 -16.83 1.68 9.67
CA LEU A 32 -17.51 0.67 8.85
C LEU A 32 -17.04 -0.75 9.21
N VAL A 33 -15.73 -0.96 9.33
CA VAL A 33 -15.17 -2.27 9.71
C VAL A 33 -15.61 -2.66 11.11
N ARG A 34 -15.62 -1.71 12.06
CA ARG A 34 -16.10 -1.97 13.41
C ARG A 34 -17.57 -2.41 13.42
N LEU A 35 -18.43 -1.76 12.63
CA LEU A 35 -19.82 -2.19 12.46
C LEU A 35 -19.91 -3.59 11.84
N CYS A 36 -19.11 -3.87 10.80
CA CYS A 36 -19.07 -5.20 10.18
C CYS A 36 -18.65 -6.30 11.16
N VAL A 37 -17.71 -6.01 12.06
CA VAL A 37 -17.32 -6.93 13.15
C VAL A 37 -18.49 -7.15 14.11
N GLU A 38 -19.18 -6.09 14.55
CA GLU A 38 -20.31 -6.22 15.48
C GLU A 38 -21.49 -7.00 14.88
N PHE A 39 -21.71 -6.90 13.57
CA PHE A 39 -22.75 -7.65 12.86
C PHE A 39 -22.33 -9.06 12.41
N GLY A 40 -21.11 -9.51 12.71
CA GLY A 40 -20.61 -10.82 12.29
C GLY A 40 -20.35 -10.95 10.78
N VAL A 41 -20.28 -9.83 10.06
CA VAL A 41 -20.12 -9.78 8.60
C VAL A 41 -18.71 -10.19 8.20
N ILE A 42 -17.70 -9.83 9.00
CA ILE A 42 -16.30 -10.15 8.71
C ILE A 42 -16.07 -11.66 8.72
N GLU A 43 -16.68 -12.41 9.65
CA GLU A 43 -16.55 -13.87 9.73
C GLU A 43 -17.26 -14.57 8.58
N VAL A 44 -18.37 -14.02 8.08
CA VAL A 44 -19.09 -14.54 6.91
C VAL A 44 -18.26 -14.32 5.65
N ILE A 45 -17.77 -13.09 5.43
CA ILE A 45 -16.90 -12.77 4.30
C ILE A 45 -15.61 -13.60 4.39
N GLY A 46 -15.04 -13.72 5.59
CA GLY A 46 -13.84 -14.49 5.86
C GLY A 46 -13.98 -15.95 5.45
N ARG A 47 -15.13 -16.58 5.71
CA ARG A 47 -15.42 -17.95 5.25
C ARG A 47 -15.48 -18.08 3.74
N VAL A 48 -16.08 -17.10 3.04
CA VAL A 48 -16.18 -17.10 1.57
C VAL A 48 -14.82 -16.90 0.92
N ILE A 49 -13.99 -16.00 1.45
CA ILE A 49 -12.66 -15.68 0.90
C ILE A 49 -11.57 -16.65 1.41
N SER A 50 -11.86 -17.43 2.45
CA SER A 50 -10.94 -18.37 3.08
C SER A 50 -10.18 -19.27 2.09
N PRO A 51 -10.82 -19.88 1.07
CA PRO A 51 -10.09 -20.73 0.12
C PRO A 51 -8.95 -20.01 -0.58
N VAL A 52 -9.11 -18.71 -0.88
CA VAL A 52 -8.07 -17.90 -1.53
C VAL A 52 -6.99 -17.50 -0.53
N MET A 53 -7.36 -17.15 0.71
CA MET A 53 -6.38 -16.74 1.74
C MET A 53 -5.55 -17.91 2.25
N GLN A 54 -6.13 -19.10 2.34
CA GLN A 54 -5.41 -20.31 2.76
C GLN A 54 -4.31 -20.70 1.77
N LEU A 55 -4.48 -20.43 0.47
CA LEU A 55 -3.43 -20.63 -0.55
C LEU A 55 -2.15 -19.84 -0.25
N VAL A 56 -2.26 -18.75 0.50
CA VAL A 56 -1.16 -17.87 0.87
C VAL A 56 -0.88 -17.89 2.38
N GLY A 57 -1.47 -18.84 3.12
CA GLY A 57 -1.24 -19.01 4.56
C GLY A 57 -1.81 -17.89 5.45
N LEU A 58 -2.82 -17.17 4.96
CA LEU A 58 -3.48 -16.09 5.69
C LEU A 58 -4.85 -16.51 6.26
N PRO A 59 -5.28 -15.92 7.39
CA PRO A 59 -6.66 -16.02 7.86
C PRO A 59 -7.65 -15.47 6.81
N GLY A 60 -8.86 -16.04 6.75
CA GLY A 60 -9.88 -15.66 5.77
C GLY A 60 -10.29 -14.19 5.89
N GLU A 61 -10.31 -13.66 7.12
CA GLU A 61 -10.66 -12.29 7.46
C GLU A 61 -9.68 -11.27 6.89
N MET A 62 -8.42 -11.66 6.67
CA MET A 62 -7.43 -10.80 5.99
C MET A 62 -7.77 -10.58 4.51
N GLY A 63 -8.65 -11.43 3.95
CA GLY A 63 -9.25 -11.17 2.65
C GLY A 63 -10.04 -9.87 2.61
N PHE A 64 -10.73 -9.51 3.70
CA PHE A 64 -11.43 -8.23 3.81
C PHE A 64 -10.45 -7.05 3.79
N VAL A 65 -9.33 -7.17 4.52
CA VAL A 65 -8.26 -6.16 4.54
C VAL A 65 -7.70 -5.94 3.13
N TRP A 66 -7.39 -7.03 2.42
CA TRP A 66 -6.84 -6.96 1.07
C TRP A 66 -7.85 -6.38 0.06
N VAL A 67 -9.12 -6.81 0.10
CA VAL A 67 -10.19 -6.24 -0.74
C VAL A 67 -10.36 -4.75 -0.48
N THR A 68 -10.35 -4.32 0.78
CA THR A 68 -10.43 -2.90 1.15
C THR A 68 -9.24 -2.12 0.56
N ALA A 69 -8.04 -2.68 0.61
CA ALA A 69 -6.85 -2.07 0.02
C ALA A 69 -6.93 -1.96 -1.51
N MET A 70 -7.43 -3.02 -2.17
CA MET A 70 -7.63 -3.07 -3.61
C MET A 70 -8.66 -2.04 -4.08
N VAL A 71 -9.76 -1.86 -3.37
CA VAL A 71 -10.86 -0.97 -3.78
C VAL A 71 -10.60 0.48 -3.38
N VAL A 72 -10.14 0.71 -2.15
CA VAL A 72 -9.98 2.06 -1.59
C VAL A 72 -8.55 2.57 -1.85
N ASN A 73 -7.59 2.04 -1.10
CA ASN A 73 -6.15 2.26 -1.19
C ASN A 73 -5.45 1.59 0.02
N ILE A 74 -4.11 1.67 0.06
CA ILE A 74 -3.30 1.14 1.16
C ILE A 74 -3.72 1.65 2.55
N TYR A 75 -4.23 2.88 2.66
CA TYR A 75 -4.64 3.46 3.95
C TYR A 75 -6.01 2.95 4.41
N GLY A 76 -6.94 2.72 3.48
CA GLY A 76 -8.17 1.98 3.76
C GLY A 76 -7.87 0.56 4.23
N GLY A 77 -6.94 -0.12 3.55
CA GLY A 77 -6.43 -1.42 4.01
C GLY A 77 -5.84 -1.37 5.42
N ALA A 78 -4.97 -0.39 5.69
CA ALA A 78 -4.38 -0.20 7.02
C ALA A 78 -5.44 0.07 8.10
N ALA A 79 -6.47 0.88 7.81
CA ALA A 79 -7.60 1.13 8.70
C ALA A 79 -8.37 -0.16 9.03
N ALA A 80 -8.64 -1.00 8.03
CA ALA A 80 -9.26 -2.30 8.24
C ALA A 80 -8.37 -3.22 9.08
N LEU A 81 -7.08 -3.28 8.77
CA LEU A 81 -6.10 -4.10 9.50
C LEU A 81 -6.02 -3.70 10.99
N ILE A 82 -5.88 -2.41 11.29
CA ILE A 82 -5.82 -1.91 12.68
C ILE A 82 -7.06 -2.31 13.47
N THR A 83 -8.22 -2.35 12.81
CA THR A 83 -9.49 -2.71 13.45
C THR A 83 -9.60 -4.22 13.70
N LEU A 84 -9.01 -5.06 12.84
CA LEU A 84 -9.11 -6.53 12.91
C LEU A 84 -7.96 -7.20 13.67
N LEU A 85 -6.77 -6.59 13.72
CA LEU A 85 -5.59 -7.13 14.41
C LEU A 85 -5.84 -7.58 15.87
N PRO A 86 -6.64 -6.87 16.71
CA PRO A 86 -6.92 -7.32 18.06
C PRO A 86 -7.66 -8.67 18.16
N GLN A 87 -8.39 -9.07 17.12
CA GLN A 87 -9.15 -10.32 17.05
C GLN A 87 -8.42 -11.38 16.22
N HIS A 88 -7.67 -10.95 15.21
CA HIS A 88 -6.93 -11.80 14.29
C HIS A 88 -5.45 -11.37 14.28
N PRO A 89 -4.69 -11.67 15.33
CA PRO A 89 -3.27 -11.35 15.36
C PRO A 89 -2.53 -12.13 14.27
N LEU A 90 -1.56 -11.48 13.62
CA LEU A 90 -0.74 -12.07 12.57
C LEU A 90 0.66 -12.35 13.08
N THR A 91 1.31 -13.38 12.51
CA THR A 91 2.77 -13.55 12.65
C THR A 91 3.52 -12.54 11.78
N ILE A 92 4.82 -12.38 12.00
CA ILE A 92 5.66 -11.53 11.13
C ILE A 92 5.61 -12.02 9.68
N ALA A 93 5.66 -13.34 9.47
CA ALA A 93 5.51 -13.95 8.15
C ALA A 93 4.17 -13.58 7.49
N GLN A 94 3.05 -13.75 8.20
CA GLN A 94 1.73 -13.43 7.68
C GLN A 94 1.55 -11.93 7.40
N ALA A 95 2.04 -11.06 8.29
CA ALA A 95 2.03 -9.62 8.05
C ALA A 95 2.83 -9.23 6.80
N THR A 96 3.97 -9.91 6.56
CA THR A 96 4.81 -9.71 5.36
C THR A 96 4.11 -10.17 4.09
N VAL A 97 3.45 -11.32 4.13
CA VAL A 97 2.64 -11.85 3.02
C VAL A 97 1.52 -10.88 2.67
N LEU A 98 0.70 -10.49 3.65
CA LEU A 98 -0.41 -9.55 3.45
C LEU A 98 0.07 -8.18 2.95
N GLY A 99 1.14 -7.65 3.56
CA GLY A 99 1.74 -6.38 3.15
C GLY A 99 2.23 -6.41 1.71
N SER A 100 2.82 -7.52 1.27
CA SER A 100 3.26 -7.71 -0.12
C SER A 100 2.09 -7.77 -1.10
N MET A 101 0.99 -8.44 -0.72
CA MET A 101 -0.22 -8.48 -1.53
C MET A 101 -0.83 -7.08 -1.72
N ILE A 102 -0.87 -6.28 -0.65
CA ILE A 102 -1.36 -4.90 -0.69
C ILE A 102 -0.43 -4.02 -1.53
N LEU A 103 0.89 -4.18 -1.37
CA LEU A 103 1.88 -3.44 -2.15
C LEU A 103 1.67 -3.65 -3.66
N ILE A 104 1.44 -4.89 -4.08
CA ILE A 104 1.23 -5.24 -5.49
C ILE A 104 -0.16 -4.82 -5.97
N ALA A 105 -1.20 -5.04 -5.17
CA ALA A 105 -2.60 -4.82 -5.54
C ALA A 105 -3.31 -3.89 -4.53
N HIS A 106 -3.21 -2.59 -4.78
CA HIS A 106 -3.97 -1.55 -4.09
C HIS A 106 -4.53 -0.53 -5.08
N SER A 107 -5.54 0.23 -4.65
CA SER A 107 -6.12 1.36 -5.41
C SER A 107 -6.52 1.03 -6.85
N LEU A 108 -6.94 -0.22 -7.12
CA LEU A 108 -7.23 -0.71 -8.47
C LEU A 108 -8.19 0.20 -9.24
N PRO A 109 -9.33 0.67 -8.69
CA PRO A 109 -10.24 1.51 -9.47
C PRO A 109 -9.59 2.77 -10.04
N ILE A 110 -8.68 3.41 -9.29
CA ILE A 110 -8.02 4.64 -9.70
C ILE A 110 -6.88 4.31 -10.66
N GLU A 111 -6.02 3.35 -10.30
CA GLU A 111 -4.83 3.00 -11.09
C GLU A 111 -5.20 2.39 -12.44
N GLN A 112 -6.26 1.57 -12.49
CA GLN A 112 -6.75 1.00 -13.73
C GLN A 112 -7.32 2.05 -14.68
N ARG A 113 -7.94 3.12 -14.15
CA ARG A 113 -8.40 4.24 -14.99
C ARG A 113 -7.25 5.07 -15.55
N VAL A 114 -6.16 5.22 -14.79
CA VAL A 114 -4.94 5.86 -15.29
C VAL A 114 -4.29 4.99 -16.37
N ALA A 115 -4.13 3.69 -16.12
CA ALA A 115 -3.57 2.72 -17.07
C ALA A 115 -4.41 2.65 -18.37
N GLN A 116 -5.74 2.61 -18.26
CA GLN A 116 -6.63 2.64 -19.41
C GLN A 116 -6.44 3.90 -20.27
N LYS A 117 -6.29 5.07 -19.64
CA LYS A 117 -6.05 6.31 -20.37
C LYS A 117 -4.71 6.32 -21.09
N ALA A 118 -3.73 5.55 -20.62
CA ALA A 118 -2.44 5.35 -21.27
C ALA A 118 -2.48 4.27 -22.38
N GLY A 119 -3.60 3.56 -22.55
CA GLY A 119 -3.81 2.56 -23.59
C GLY A 119 -3.96 1.12 -23.07
N ALA A 120 -3.54 0.83 -21.84
CA ALA A 120 -3.53 -0.54 -21.32
C ALA A 120 -4.94 -1.11 -21.07
N GLY A 121 -5.13 -2.40 -21.34
CA GLY A 121 -6.41 -3.08 -21.14
C GLY A 121 -6.69 -3.35 -19.65
N ILE A 122 -7.81 -2.81 -19.12
CA ILE A 122 -8.20 -2.93 -17.70
C ILE A 122 -8.17 -4.38 -17.20
N LEU A 123 -8.71 -5.32 -17.99
CA LEU A 123 -8.78 -6.73 -17.58
C LEU A 123 -7.39 -7.31 -17.43
N PHE A 124 -6.52 -7.09 -18.42
CA PHE A 124 -5.15 -7.58 -18.40
C PHE A 124 -4.37 -7.03 -17.20
N THR A 125 -4.35 -5.70 -17.02
CA THR A 125 -3.61 -5.06 -15.92
C THR A 125 -4.19 -5.35 -14.54
N THR A 126 -5.49 -5.61 -14.43
CA THR A 126 -6.12 -6.02 -13.16
C THR A 126 -5.77 -7.47 -12.83
N SER A 127 -5.97 -8.38 -13.79
CA SER A 127 -5.65 -9.80 -13.61
C SER A 127 -4.17 -10.00 -13.34
N LEU A 128 -3.29 -9.31 -14.06
CA LEU A 128 -1.85 -9.37 -13.83
C LEU A 128 -1.50 -9.03 -12.37
N ARG A 129 -2.03 -7.93 -11.84
CA ARG A 129 -1.73 -7.53 -10.45
C ARG A 129 -2.27 -8.51 -9.41
N ILE A 130 -3.49 -9.02 -9.60
CA ILE A 130 -4.08 -10.00 -8.68
C ILE A 130 -3.29 -11.30 -8.70
N ILE A 131 -2.97 -11.81 -9.90
CA ILE A 131 -2.21 -13.06 -10.07
C ILE A 131 -0.79 -12.90 -9.53
N CYS A 132 -0.10 -11.80 -9.83
CA CYS A 132 1.24 -11.52 -9.30
C CYS A 132 1.22 -11.38 -7.77
N ALA A 133 0.21 -10.71 -7.21
CA ALA A 133 0.06 -10.59 -5.76
C ALA A 133 -0.10 -11.96 -5.10
N LEU A 134 -0.99 -12.80 -5.62
CA LEU A 134 -1.22 -14.15 -5.10
C LEU A 134 -0.02 -15.07 -5.30
N GLY A 135 0.61 -15.05 -6.48
CA GLY A 135 1.80 -15.85 -6.79
C GLY A 135 2.98 -15.48 -5.91
N TYR A 136 3.24 -14.18 -5.73
CA TYR A 136 4.32 -13.71 -4.85
C TYR A 136 4.03 -14.03 -3.37
N ALA A 137 2.78 -13.87 -2.94
CA ALA A 137 2.33 -14.20 -1.60
C ALA A 137 2.44 -15.70 -1.30
N MET A 138 2.08 -16.56 -2.26
CA MET A 138 2.21 -18.01 -2.16
C MET A 138 3.69 -18.41 -2.04
N LEU A 139 4.56 -17.82 -2.86
CA LEU A 139 6.00 -18.03 -2.77
C LEU A 139 6.52 -17.66 -1.37
N LEU A 140 6.18 -16.48 -0.86
CA LEU A 140 6.58 -16.06 0.49
C LEU A 140 6.01 -16.99 1.57
N SER A 141 4.75 -17.40 1.45
CA SER A 141 4.10 -18.31 2.40
C SER A 141 4.83 -19.65 2.49
N VAL A 142 5.21 -20.23 1.35
CA VAL A 142 5.99 -21.48 1.31
C VAL A 142 7.39 -21.28 1.88
N LEU A 143 8.08 -20.19 1.53
CA LEU A 143 9.42 -19.90 2.05
C LEU A 143 9.41 -19.72 3.57
N TYR A 144 8.47 -18.94 4.10
CA TYR A 144 8.32 -18.75 5.54
C TYR A 144 7.77 -19.99 6.26
N GLY A 145 6.97 -20.82 5.59
CA GLY A 145 6.53 -22.10 6.16
C GLY A 145 7.66 -23.13 6.26
N GLY A 146 8.67 -23.03 5.39
CA GLY A 146 9.85 -23.90 5.39
C GLY A 146 10.96 -23.50 6.38
N ILE A 147 10.89 -22.29 6.94
CA ILE A 147 11.85 -21.80 7.95
C ILE A 147 11.08 -21.51 9.26
N GLU A 148 11.55 -21.99 10.40
CA GLU A 148 10.88 -21.71 11.69
C GLU A 148 11.01 -20.24 12.15
N GLN A 149 11.69 -19.41 11.35
CA GLN A 149 11.89 -18.00 11.61
C GLN A 149 10.65 -17.17 11.21
N PHE A 150 10.39 -16.08 11.95
CA PHE A 150 9.30 -15.12 11.69
C PHE A 150 7.88 -15.61 11.97
N GLN A 151 7.73 -16.73 12.69
CA GLN A 151 6.44 -17.26 13.13
C GLN A 151 5.95 -16.65 14.45
N GLN A 152 6.78 -15.87 15.14
CA GLN A 152 6.36 -15.11 16.30
C GLN A 152 5.30 -14.05 15.94
N PRO A 153 4.44 -13.64 16.90
CA PRO A 153 3.46 -12.57 16.69
C PRO A 153 4.12 -11.28 16.19
N ALA A 154 3.49 -10.64 15.21
CA ALA A 154 3.90 -9.33 14.75
C ALA A 154 3.51 -8.27 15.80
N GLU A 155 4.47 -7.85 16.61
CA GLU A 155 4.27 -6.75 17.55
C GLU A 155 4.39 -5.41 16.82
N VAL A 156 3.26 -4.68 16.73
CA VAL A 156 3.28 -3.32 16.20
C VAL A 156 3.52 -2.35 17.34
N VAL A 157 4.80 -2.05 17.60
CA VAL A 157 5.29 -1.19 18.71
C VAL A 157 4.57 0.16 18.79
N PHE A 158 4.09 0.68 17.65
CA PHE A 158 3.44 2.00 17.55
C PHE A 158 1.91 1.97 17.63
N LEU A 159 1.29 0.80 17.79
CA LEU A 159 -0.16 0.64 17.91
C LEU A 159 -0.51 0.08 19.30
N SER A 160 -1.43 0.74 20.00
CA SER A 160 -1.96 0.24 21.28
C SER A 160 -2.99 -0.88 21.03
N ILE A 161 -2.51 -2.06 20.66
CA ILE A 161 -3.34 -3.25 20.45
C ILE A 161 -3.50 -3.95 21.81
N HIS A 162 -4.37 -3.42 22.67
CA HIS A 162 -4.79 -4.16 23.87
C HIS A 162 -6.21 -4.65 23.64
N SER A 163 -6.43 -5.94 23.88
CA SER A 163 -7.69 -6.69 23.99
C SER A 163 -8.87 -6.11 23.21
N ALA A 164 -9.34 -6.80 22.16
CA ALA A 164 -10.48 -6.39 21.32
C ALA A 164 -11.59 -5.69 22.15
N PRO A 165 -11.65 -4.34 22.14
CA PRO A 165 -12.50 -3.63 23.09
C PRO A 165 -13.97 -3.92 22.74
N GLN A 166 -14.73 -4.48 23.68
CA GLN A 166 -16.15 -4.75 23.45
C GLN A 166 -16.98 -3.47 23.33
N ASN A 167 -16.56 -2.41 24.02
CA ASN A 167 -17.25 -1.13 24.05
C ASN A 167 -16.69 -0.12 23.01
N TRP A 168 -17.56 0.72 22.47
CA TRP A 168 -17.22 1.77 21.49
C TRP A 168 -16.24 2.81 22.02
N LEU A 169 -16.33 3.20 23.30
CA LEU A 169 -15.47 4.24 23.86
C LEU A 169 -13.99 3.81 23.96
N PRO A 170 -13.65 2.64 24.57
CA PRO A 170 -12.27 2.14 24.53
C PRO A 170 -11.72 1.94 23.12
N TRP A 171 -12.55 1.44 22.19
CA TRP A 171 -12.18 1.31 20.77
C TRP A 171 -11.87 2.67 20.13
N ALA A 172 -12.69 3.68 20.38
CA ALA A 172 -12.49 5.02 19.82
C ALA A 172 -11.19 5.63 20.37
N LEU A 173 -10.91 5.47 21.66
CA LEU A 173 -9.68 5.95 22.28
C LEU A 173 -8.42 5.25 21.73
N SER A 174 -8.45 3.92 21.56
CA SER A 174 -7.33 3.19 20.96
C SER A 174 -7.14 3.55 19.48
N SER A 175 -8.23 3.79 18.77
CA SER A 175 -8.23 4.25 17.38
C SER A 175 -7.61 5.65 17.26
N ILE A 176 -7.99 6.59 18.12
CA ILE A 176 -7.39 7.94 18.16
C ILE A 176 -5.89 7.87 18.43
N LYS A 177 -5.45 7.05 19.39
CA LYS A 177 -4.01 6.84 19.66
C LYS A 177 -3.27 6.33 18.42
N SER A 178 -3.87 5.37 17.70
CA SER A 178 -3.32 4.80 16.48
C SER A 178 -3.24 5.83 15.34
N LEU A 179 -4.27 6.68 15.19
CA LEU A 179 -4.26 7.76 14.22
C LEU A 179 -3.19 8.82 14.54
N ILE A 180 -3.01 9.15 15.82
CA ILE A 180 -1.93 10.06 16.25
C ILE A 180 -0.55 9.46 15.97
N SER A 181 -0.33 8.15 16.17
CA SER A 181 0.97 7.54 15.88
C SER A 181 1.28 7.55 14.38
N ILE A 182 0.28 7.37 13.52
CA ILE A 182 0.41 7.47 12.06
C ILE A 182 0.93 8.85 11.63
N PHE A 183 0.49 9.95 12.26
CA PHE A 183 1.02 11.29 11.96
C PHE A 183 2.55 11.34 12.09
N TRP A 184 3.09 10.80 13.19
CA TRP A 184 4.53 10.78 13.44
C TRP A 184 5.29 9.89 12.47
N ILE A 185 4.70 8.76 12.08
CA ILE A 185 5.26 7.88 11.05
C ILE A 185 5.36 8.62 9.71
N ILE A 186 4.30 9.31 9.29
CA ILE A 186 4.30 10.08 8.03
C ILE A 186 5.33 11.20 8.08
N LEU A 187 5.42 11.93 9.20
CA LEU A 187 6.42 12.99 9.36
C LEU A 187 7.83 12.43 9.20
N ALA A 188 8.12 11.30 9.85
CA ALA A 188 9.42 10.63 9.76
C ALA A 188 9.71 10.14 8.33
N LEU A 189 8.72 9.55 7.65
CA LEU A 189 8.86 9.10 6.26
C LEU A 189 9.12 10.26 5.30
N LEU A 190 8.33 11.33 5.36
CA LEU A 190 8.51 12.51 4.51
C LEU A 190 9.83 13.23 4.80
N PHE A 191 10.25 13.26 6.07
CA PHE A 191 11.57 13.76 6.44
C PHE A 191 12.68 12.91 5.83
N GLY A 192 12.57 11.58 5.91
CA GLY A 192 13.50 10.64 5.29
C GLY A 192 13.59 10.82 3.77
N LEU A 193 12.45 10.90 3.07
CA LEU A 193 12.41 11.17 1.64
C LEU A 193 13.12 12.47 1.28
N LYS A 194 12.92 13.52 2.08
CA LYS A 194 13.60 14.81 1.87
C LYS A 194 15.11 14.72 2.06
N ILE A 195 15.58 13.91 3.01
CA ILE A 195 17.01 13.63 3.16
C ILE A 195 17.55 12.92 1.92
N LEU A 196 16.87 11.88 1.44
CA LEU A 196 17.28 11.15 0.22
C LEU A 196 17.40 12.07 -0.99
N ASP A 197 16.45 12.99 -1.15
CA ASP A 197 16.45 13.98 -2.24
C ASP A 197 17.60 14.98 -2.12
N VAL A 198 17.87 15.50 -0.91
CA VAL A 198 18.99 16.42 -0.66
C VAL A 198 20.33 15.74 -0.90
N LEU A 199 20.46 14.48 -0.50
CA LEU A 199 21.66 13.67 -0.74
C LEU A 199 21.77 13.17 -2.18
N LYS A 200 20.78 13.45 -3.05
CA LYS A 200 20.69 12.95 -4.43
C LYS A 200 20.78 11.42 -4.51
N ILE A 201 20.25 10.72 -3.52
CA ILE A 201 20.16 9.24 -3.54
C ILE A 201 19.07 8.79 -4.52
N THR A 202 17.96 9.52 -4.58
CA THR A 202 16.84 9.27 -5.51
C THR A 202 17.30 9.05 -6.96
N PRO A 203 18.11 9.94 -7.60
CA PRO A 203 18.62 9.69 -8.94
C PRO A 203 19.65 8.55 -9.04
N LEU A 204 20.34 8.20 -7.95
CA LEU A 204 21.27 7.04 -7.95
C LEU A 204 20.49 5.73 -7.99
N ILE A 205 19.44 5.61 -7.18
CA ILE A 205 18.48 4.49 -7.25
C ILE A 205 17.90 4.41 -8.67
N ALA A 206 17.61 5.57 -9.28
CA ALA A 206 17.11 5.64 -10.65
C ALA A 206 18.05 4.98 -11.67
N LYS A 207 19.31 5.38 -11.60
CA LYS A 207 20.34 4.88 -12.49
C LYS A 207 20.59 3.38 -12.28
N GLY A 208 20.49 2.90 -11.03
CA GLY A 208 20.63 1.49 -10.69
C GLY A 208 19.51 0.60 -11.24
N LEU A 209 18.28 1.11 -11.32
CA LEU A 209 17.12 0.39 -11.86
C LEU A 209 17.07 0.39 -13.40
N SER A 210 17.70 1.36 -14.05
CA SER A 210 17.76 1.48 -15.51
C SER A 210 18.20 0.21 -16.26
N PRO A 211 19.28 -0.51 -15.88
CA PRO A 211 19.68 -1.73 -16.58
C PRO A 211 18.61 -2.82 -16.53
N PHE A 212 17.90 -2.94 -15.40
CA PHE A 212 16.83 -3.93 -15.26
C PHE A 212 15.64 -3.62 -16.20
N LEU A 213 15.24 -2.35 -16.28
CA LEU A 213 14.17 -1.91 -17.19
C LEU A 213 14.54 -2.15 -18.67
N ARG A 214 15.81 -1.93 -19.04
CA ARG A 214 16.31 -2.22 -20.40
C ARG A 214 16.30 -3.72 -20.72
N ILE A 215 16.61 -4.59 -19.74
CA ILE A 215 16.51 -6.05 -19.90
C ILE A 215 15.06 -6.49 -20.15
N MET A 216 14.09 -5.81 -19.54
CA MET A 216 12.66 -6.05 -19.79
C MET A 216 12.18 -5.56 -21.17
N GLY A 217 13.07 -5.01 -22.00
CA GLY A 217 12.74 -4.56 -23.35
C GLY A 217 12.12 -3.16 -23.43
N ILE A 218 12.08 -2.41 -22.33
CA ILE A 218 11.49 -1.08 -22.27
C ILE A 218 12.42 -0.07 -22.95
N GLY A 219 11.89 0.73 -23.88
CA GLY A 219 12.66 1.76 -24.58
C GLY A 219 13.24 2.83 -23.64
N GLU A 220 14.26 3.55 -24.07
CA GLU A 220 14.97 4.55 -23.23
C GLU A 220 14.07 5.72 -22.79
N LYS A 221 13.14 6.15 -23.66
CA LYS A 221 12.13 7.17 -23.33
C LYS A 221 11.17 6.67 -22.26
N ALA A 222 10.61 5.46 -22.43
CA ALA A 222 9.73 4.83 -21.47
C ALA A 222 10.45 4.57 -20.13
N THR A 223 11.72 4.13 -20.17
CA THR A 223 12.57 3.97 -18.98
C THR A 223 12.67 5.27 -18.19
N THR A 224 12.96 6.40 -18.84
CA THR A 224 13.07 7.70 -18.16
C THR A 224 11.75 8.11 -17.49
N MET A 225 10.62 7.85 -18.15
CA MET A 225 9.29 8.16 -17.60
C MET A 225 8.90 7.23 -16.46
N THR A 226 9.14 5.93 -16.59
CA THR A 226 8.93 4.93 -15.54
C THR A 226 9.78 5.25 -14.33
N MET A 227 11.04 5.66 -14.53
CA MET A 227 11.91 6.07 -13.43
C MET A 227 11.37 7.30 -12.70
N ALA A 228 10.87 8.29 -13.43
CA ALA A 228 10.21 9.45 -12.83
C ALA A 228 8.96 9.04 -12.04
N GLY A 229 8.17 8.07 -12.53
CA GLY A 229 7.00 7.56 -11.82
C GLY A 229 7.31 6.76 -10.56
N VAL A 230 8.31 5.88 -10.61
CA VAL A 230 8.75 5.06 -9.47
C VAL A 230 9.29 5.93 -8.34
N LEU A 231 9.99 7.03 -8.68
CA LEU A 231 10.72 7.84 -7.69
C LEU A 231 9.98 9.10 -7.25
N LEU A 232 9.30 9.78 -8.17
CA LEU A 232 8.57 11.03 -7.88
C LEU A 232 7.07 10.79 -7.67
N GLY A 233 6.62 9.54 -7.83
CA GLY A 233 5.27 9.08 -7.55
C GLY A 233 4.39 8.93 -8.80
N LEU A 234 3.39 8.05 -8.66
CA LEU A 234 2.43 7.68 -9.70
C LEU A 234 1.69 8.89 -10.29
N SER A 235 1.38 9.91 -9.50
CA SER A 235 0.68 11.11 -9.99
C SER A 235 1.51 11.91 -11.00
N TYR A 236 2.83 11.98 -10.83
CA TYR A 236 3.72 12.68 -11.76
C TYR A 236 4.09 11.77 -12.94
N GLY A 237 4.52 10.54 -12.67
CA GLY A 237 4.89 9.59 -13.72
C GLY A 237 3.72 9.20 -14.62
N GLY A 238 2.54 8.95 -14.03
CA GLY A 238 1.32 8.61 -14.77
C GLY A 238 0.84 9.77 -15.65
N ALA A 239 0.97 11.02 -15.21
CA ALA A 239 0.65 12.18 -16.04
C ALA A 239 1.61 12.34 -17.22
N LEU A 240 2.92 12.09 -17.00
CA LEU A 240 3.94 12.13 -18.05
C LEU A 240 3.72 11.01 -19.08
N ILE A 241 3.48 9.78 -18.62
CA ILE A 241 3.17 8.62 -19.47
C ILE A 241 1.89 8.88 -20.27
N LEU A 242 0.84 9.42 -19.65
CA LEU A 242 -0.40 9.74 -20.34
C LEU A 242 -0.21 10.78 -21.44
N LYS A 243 0.60 11.82 -21.17
CA LYS A 243 0.92 12.84 -22.17
C LYS A 243 1.64 12.22 -23.36
N GLU A 244 2.62 11.34 -23.12
CA GLU A 244 3.44 10.76 -24.18
C GLU A 244 2.81 9.58 -24.92
N ALA A 245 1.94 8.81 -24.26
CA ALA A 245 1.09 7.85 -24.94
C ALA A 245 0.14 8.56 -25.94
N ARG A 246 -0.40 9.73 -25.56
CA ARG A 246 -1.26 10.52 -26.45
C ARG A 246 -0.51 11.25 -27.57
N SER A 247 0.77 11.58 -27.37
CA SER A 247 1.59 12.22 -28.40
C SER A 247 2.08 11.25 -29.47
N GLY A 248 1.84 9.93 -29.31
CA GLY A 248 2.33 8.88 -30.21
C GLY A 248 3.84 8.67 -30.13
N SER A 249 4.50 9.19 -29.09
CA SER A 249 5.95 9.12 -28.95
C SER A 249 6.45 7.84 -28.27
N LEU A 250 5.52 7.04 -27.73
CA LEU A 250 5.73 5.69 -27.19
C LEU A 250 5.25 4.65 -28.21
N SER A 251 5.99 3.54 -28.34
CA SER A 251 5.56 2.43 -29.18
C SER A 251 4.50 1.59 -28.47
N ASP A 252 3.66 0.86 -29.23
CA ASP A 252 2.65 -0.04 -28.63
C ASP A 252 3.31 -1.10 -27.73
N LYS A 253 4.52 -1.55 -28.05
CA LYS A 253 5.30 -2.49 -27.23
C LYS A 253 5.81 -1.89 -25.91
N ASP A 254 5.87 -0.57 -25.79
CA ASP A 254 6.23 0.10 -24.54
C ASP A 254 4.99 0.31 -23.64
N ILE A 255 3.79 0.21 -24.20
CA ILE A 255 2.50 0.38 -23.51
C ILE A 255 1.92 -0.97 -23.07
N PHE A 256 2.14 -2.03 -23.85
CA PHE A 256 1.62 -3.39 -23.67
C PHE A 256 2.75 -4.43 -23.58
#